data_AF-A0A961B3R1-F1
#
_entry.id   AF-A0A961B3R1-F1
#
_cell.length_a   1.000
_cell.length_b   1.000
_cell.length_c   1.000
_cell.angle_alpha   90.00
_cell.angle_beta   90.00
_cell.angle_gamma   90.00
#
_symmetry.space_group_name_H-M   'P 1'
#
loop_
_entity.id
_entity.type
_entity.pdbx_description
1 polymer ?
#
loop_
_entity_poly.entity_id
_entity_poly.type
_entity_poly.pdbx_seq_one_letter_code
_entity_poly.pdbx_strand_id
1 'polypeptide(L)'
;NLGIAYQIRDDLDDLGEDAGDNALEKMRPSVLLAIARERAKGDDKALLESLWSHEDLEGIALHKVRQLAHELAADDKCLLMLETYKEAAVRALADLDNPNLKGLLRRVMGKIFNDLEIKGWCREFEVRNGVREEGEEAAAAATTPEREPEAEAVGV
;
A
#
# COMPACT_ATOMS: atom_id res chain seq x y z
N ASN A 1 -12.54 12.92 -5.89
CA ASN A 1 -11.31 12.79 -5.07
C ASN A 1 -11.30 11.52 -4.22
N LEU A 2 -12.21 11.36 -3.25
CA LEU A 2 -12.22 10.17 -2.36
C LEU A 2 -12.33 8.83 -3.12
N GLY A 3 -13.30 8.69 -4.02
CA GLY A 3 -13.46 7.44 -4.79
C GLY A 3 -12.26 7.11 -5.69
N ILE A 4 -11.60 8.13 -6.24
CA ILE A 4 -10.39 7.95 -7.06
C ILE A 4 -9.24 7.44 -6.20
N ALA A 5 -9.01 8.03 -5.03
CA ALA A 5 -8.02 7.54 -4.06
C ALA A 5 -8.30 6.09 -3.67
N TYR A 6 -9.56 5.74 -3.41
CA TYR A 6 -9.93 4.37 -3.08
C TYR A 6 -9.63 3.39 -4.22
N GLN A 7 -9.95 3.75 -5.47
CA GLN A 7 -9.68 2.89 -6.62
C GLN A 7 -8.18 2.74 -6.89
N ILE A 8 -7.37 3.81 -6.77
CA ILE A 8 -5.91 3.71 -6.95
C ILE A 8 -5.31 2.72 -5.94
N ARG A 9 -5.81 2.72 -4.71
CA ARG A 9 -5.36 1.74 -3.72
C ARG A 9 -5.81 0.33 -4.07
N ASP A 10 -7.08 0.14 -4.41
CA ASP A 10 -7.61 -1.16 -4.85
C ASP A 10 -6.75 -1.74 -6.00
N ASP A 11 -6.39 -0.89 -6.97
CA ASP A 11 -5.50 -1.23 -8.08
C ASP A 11 -4.06 -1.61 -7.65
N LEU A 12 -3.56 -1.05 -6.53
CA LEU A 12 -2.27 -1.42 -5.93
C LEU A 12 -2.41 -2.74 -5.14
N ASP A 13 -3.47 -2.88 -4.34
CA ASP A 13 -3.71 -4.06 -3.50
C ASP A 13 -3.92 -5.33 -4.37
N ASP A 14 -4.60 -5.20 -5.52
CA ASP A 14 -4.87 -6.29 -6.47
C ASP A 14 -3.59 -6.95 -7.03
N LEU A 15 -2.46 -6.24 -6.98
CA LEU A 15 -1.16 -6.72 -7.43
C LEU A 15 -0.19 -6.98 -6.25
N GLY A 16 -0.64 -6.91 -4.99
CA GLY A 16 0.23 -7.03 -3.81
C GLY A 16 0.79 -8.43 -3.55
N GLU A 17 1.49 -8.62 -2.42
CA GLU A 17 2.02 -9.95 -1.98
C GLU A 17 0.93 -10.96 -1.71
N ASP A 18 -0.19 -10.50 -1.15
CA ASP A 18 -1.31 -11.36 -0.78
C ASP A 18 -2.28 -11.58 -1.97
N ALA A 19 -1.91 -11.16 -3.19
CA ALA A 19 -2.70 -11.41 -4.38
C ALA A 19 -2.71 -12.91 -4.71
N GLY A 20 -3.89 -13.53 -4.68
CA GLY A 20 -4.04 -14.98 -4.84
C GLY A 20 -3.63 -15.51 -6.22
N ASP A 21 -3.44 -16.83 -6.33
CA ASP A 21 -2.86 -17.51 -7.50
C ASP A 21 -3.52 -17.19 -8.86
N ASN A 22 -4.81 -16.82 -8.86
CA ASN A 22 -5.56 -16.47 -10.08
C ASN A 22 -5.61 -14.95 -10.36
N ALA A 23 -4.73 -14.15 -9.73
CA ALA A 23 -4.75 -12.69 -9.84
C ALA A 23 -4.56 -12.22 -11.28
N LEU A 24 -3.68 -12.86 -12.06
CA LEU A 24 -3.42 -12.51 -13.47
C LEU A 24 -4.66 -12.72 -14.37
N GLU A 25 -5.37 -13.82 -14.19
CA GLU A 25 -6.57 -14.13 -14.99
C GLU A 25 -7.74 -13.17 -14.68
N LYS A 26 -7.82 -12.71 -13.42
CA LYS A 26 -8.86 -11.78 -12.96
C LYS A 26 -8.44 -10.33 -13.09
N MET A 27 -7.20 -10.08 -13.49
CA MET A 27 -6.60 -8.77 -13.55
C MET A 27 -7.42 -7.87 -14.44
N ARG A 28 -7.64 -6.64 -14.01
CA ARG A 28 -8.40 -5.65 -14.79
C ARG A 28 -7.45 -4.55 -15.23
N PRO A 29 -7.79 -3.82 -16.31
CA PRO A 29 -7.13 -2.55 -16.59
C PRO A 29 -7.15 -1.66 -15.34
N SER A 30 -5.97 -1.34 -14.83
CA SER A 30 -5.77 -0.57 -13.60
C SER A 30 -4.87 0.64 -13.88
N VAL A 31 -4.91 1.65 -13.01
CA VAL A 31 -4.04 2.83 -13.14
C VAL A 31 -2.55 2.45 -13.10
N LEU A 32 -2.21 1.45 -12.28
CA LEU A 32 -0.85 0.95 -12.16
C LEU A 32 -0.37 0.33 -13.47
N LEU A 33 -1.17 -0.58 -14.06
CA LEU A 33 -0.85 -1.17 -15.35
C LEU A 33 -0.77 -0.12 -16.45
N ALA A 34 -1.65 0.88 -16.45
CA ALA A 34 -1.63 1.95 -17.44
C ALA A 34 -0.31 2.73 -17.40
N ILE A 35 0.16 3.10 -16.21
CA ILE A 35 1.41 3.84 -16.03
C ILE A 35 2.63 2.96 -16.36
N ALA A 36 2.65 1.70 -15.91
CA ALA A 36 3.72 0.78 -16.26
C ALA A 36 3.81 0.60 -17.78
N ARG A 37 2.67 0.38 -18.44
CA ARG A 37 2.58 0.20 -19.90
C ARG A 37 3.01 1.46 -20.64
N GLU A 38 2.69 2.66 -20.15
CA GLU A 38 3.13 3.93 -20.73
C GLU A 38 4.66 4.07 -20.70
N ARG A 39 5.32 3.58 -19.64
CA ARG A 39 6.76 3.76 -19.40
C ARG A 39 7.64 2.67 -19.99
N ALA A 40 7.10 1.46 -20.13
CA ALA A 40 7.85 0.30 -20.62
C ALA A 40 8.31 0.46 -22.07
N LYS A 41 9.39 -0.25 -22.41
CA LYS A 41 9.99 -0.27 -23.75
C LYS A 41 10.39 -1.71 -24.11
N GLY A 42 10.60 -1.97 -25.40
CA GLY A 42 11.09 -3.28 -25.87
C GLY A 42 10.20 -4.43 -25.41
N ASP A 43 10.83 -5.49 -24.90
CA ASP A 43 10.15 -6.72 -24.48
C ASP A 43 9.20 -6.48 -23.29
N ASP A 44 9.56 -5.59 -22.36
CA ASP A 44 8.70 -5.21 -21.22
C ASP A 44 7.39 -4.57 -21.69
N LYS A 45 7.46 -3.76 -22.75
CA LYS A 45 6.27 -3.14 -23.35
C LYS A 45 5.40 -4.21 -23.99
N ALA A 46 5.97 -5.17 -24.71
CA ALA A 46 5.22 -6.26 -25.31
C ALA A 46 4.52 -7.11 -24.22
N LEU A 47 5.22 -7.45 -23.14
CA LEU A 47 4.66 -8.16 -21.99
C LEU A 47 3.48 -7.42 -21.37
N LEU A 48 3.61 -6.12 -21.10
CA LEU A 48 2.54 -5.33 -20.49
C LEU A 48 1.36 -5.06 -21.45
N GLU A 49 1.58 -5.04 -22.76
CA GLU A 49 0.48 -5.00 -23.74
C GLU A 49 -0.30 -6.32 -23.77
N SER A 50 0.38 -7.47 -23.77
CA SER A 50 -0.24 -8.81 -23.64
C SER A 50 -1.07 -8.92 -22.35
N LEU A 51 -0.52 -8.45 -21.24
CA LEU A 51 -1.23 -8.42 -19.96
C LEU A 51 -2.45 -7.49 -20.01
N TRP A 52 -2.36 -6.36 -20.70
CA TRP A 52 -3.44 -5.39 -20.83
C TRP A 52 -4.59 -5.88 -21.74
N SER A 53 -4.27 -6.65 -22.78
CA SER A 53 -5.25 -7.21 -23.71
C SER A 53 -5.82 -8.57 -23.29
N HIS A 54 -5.30 -9.15 -22.19
CA HIS A 54 -5.59 -10.53 -21.77
C HIS A 54 -5.22 -11.56 -22.85
N GLU A 55 -4.16 -11.30 -23.60
CA GLU A 55 -3.64 -12.18 -24.64
C GLU A 55 -2.35 -12.85 -24.16
N ASP A 56 -2.23 -14.17 -24.39
CA ASP A 56 -1.00 -14.94 -24.15
C ASP A 56 -0.38 -14.75 -22.74
N LEU A 57 -1.17 -15.08 -21.71
CA LEU A 57 -0.74 -14.98 -20.31
C LEU A 57 0.10 -16.19 -19.85
N GLU A 58 0.33 -17.17 -20.73
CA GLU A 58 1.02 -18.41 -20.39
C GLU A 58 2.47 -18.13 -19.97
N GLY A 59 2.86 -18.57 -18.77
CA GLY A 59 4.21 -18.37 -18.23
C GLY A 59 4.50 -16.96 -17.69
N ILE A 60 3.55 -16.03 -17.73
CA ILE A 60 3.65 -14.77 -17.00
C ILE A 60 3.43 -15.05 -15.52
N ALA A 61 4.37 -14.60 -14.68
CA ALA A 61 4.27 -14.73 -13.23
C ALA A 61 3.97 -13.37 -12.60
N LEU A 62 3.04 -13.32 -11.64
CA LEU A 62 2.59 -12.09 -11.01
C LEU A 62 3.73 -11.27 -10.40
N HIS A 63 4.68 -11.93 -9.74
CA HIS A 63 5.86 -11.26 -9.18
C HIS A 63 6.72 -10.54 -10.23
N LYS A 64 6.77 -11.02 -11.48
CA LYS A 64 7.49 -10.33 -12.57
C LYS A 64 6.78 -9.05 -12.97
N VAL A 65 5.44 -9.07 -13.02
CA VAL A 65 4.63 -7.88 -13.30
C VAL A 65 4.84 -6.83 -12.22
N ARG A 66 4.85 -7.25 -10.95
CA ARG A 66 5.14 -6.37 -9.81
C ARG A 66 6.54 -5.77 -9.87
N GLN A 67 7.54 -6.61 -10.11
CA GLN A 67 8.92 -6.17 -10.26
C GLN A 67 9.05 -5.13 -11.38
N LEU A 68 8.42 -5.39 -12.53
CA LEU A 68 8.44 -4.47 -13.65
C LEU A 68 7.73 -3.14 -13.33
N ALA A 69 6.58 -3.19 -12.63
CA ALA A 69 5.88 -1.99 -12.18
C ALA A 69 6.75 -1.13 -11.25
N HIS A 70 7.52 -1.77 -10.37
CA HIS A 70 8.47 -1.10 -9.49
C HIS A 70 9.68 -0.53 -10.23
N GLU A 71 10.30 -1.30 -11.12
CA GLU A 71 11.46 -0.84 -11.92
C GLU A 71 11.11 0.35 -12.83
N LEU A 72 9.85 0.42 -13.28
CA LEU A 72 9.31 1.53 -14.04
C LEU A 72 8.80 2.69 -13.15
N ALA A 73 8.94 2.59 -11.82
CA ALA A 73 8.43 3.52 -10.80
C ALA A 73 6.93 3.83 -10.93
N ALA A 74 6.17 2.88 -11.49
CA ALA A 74 4.74 3.06 -11.75
C ALA A 74 3.96 3.05 -10.44
N ASP A 75 4.37 2.21 -9.50
CA ASP A 75 3.89 2.17 -8.13
C ASP A 75 4.14 3.45 -7.35
N ASP A 76 5.36 3.99 -7.38
CA ASP A 76 5.69 5.28 -6.76
C ASP A 76 4.79 6.39 -7.28
N LYS A 77 4.50 6.36 -8.59
CA LYS A 77 3.59 7.31 -9.21
C LYS A 77 2.15 7.12 -8.70
N CYS A 78 1.68 5.89 -8.57
CA CYS A 78 0.36 5.58 -8.03
C CYS A 78 0.24 6.01 -6.56
N LEU A 79 1.25 5.75 -5.73
CA LEU A 79 1.31 6.18 -4.33
C LEU A 79 1.27 7.71 -4.22
N LEU A 80 2.05 8.41 -5.04
CA LEU A 80 2.01 9.88 -5.07
C LEU A 80 0.63 10.41 -5.51
N MET A 81 0.01 9.78 -6.50
CA MET A 81 -1.35 10.13 -6.94
C MET A 81 -2.37 9.87 -5.83
N LEU A 82 -2.28 8.73 -5.14
CA LEU A 82 -3.12 8.37 -4.01
C LEU A 82 -3.08 9.47 -2.93
N GLU A 83 -1.88 9.87 -2.49
CA GLU A 83 -1.74 10.94 -1.49
C GLU A 83 -2.27 12.28 -2.00
N THR A 84 -2.03 12.61 -3.26
CA THR A 84 -2.57 13.84 -3.87
C THR A 84 -4.10 13.86 -3.83
N TYR A 85 -4.76 12.75 -4.17
CA TYR A 85 -6.22 12.65 -4.13
C TYR A 85 -6.79 12.57 -2.71
N LYS A 86 -6.06 11.96 -1.76
CA LYS A 86 -6.38 12.00 -0.33
C LYS A 86 -6.43 13.45 0.17
N GLU A 87 -5.37 14.21 -0.08
CA GLU A 87 -5.33 15.61 0.31
C GLU A 87 -6.43 16.43 -0.38
N ALA A 88 -6.65 16.22 -1.68
CA ALA A 88 -7.71 16.91 -2.42
C ALA A 88 -9.11 16.58 -1.88
N ALA A 89 -9.33 15.37 -1.38
CA ALA A 89 -10.58 15.01 -0.72
C ALA A 89 -10.74 15.72 0.63
N VAL A 90 -9.65 15.88 1.40
CA VAL A 90 -9.68 16.58 2.69
C VAL A 90 -9.92 18.08 2.48
N ARG A 91 -9.25 18.68 1.49
CA ARG A 91 -9.42 20.08 1.11
C ARG A 91 -10.84 20.37 0.65
N ALA A 92 -11.48 19.46 -0.08
CA ALA A 92 -12.87 19.62 -0.52
C ALA A 92 -13.88 19.74 0.64
N LEU A 93 -13.52 19.35 1.87
CA LEU A 93 -14.36 19.54 3.05
C LEU A 93 -14.20 20.93 3.70
N ALA A 94 -13.26 21.76 3.22
CA ALA A 94 -12.98 23.06 3.81
C ALA A 94 -14.21 23.99 3.77
N ASP A 95 -14.90 24.01 2.64
CA ASP A 95 -16.00 24.95 2.36
C ASP A 95 -17.38 24.45 2.83
N LEU A 96 -17.42 23.34 3.60
CA LEU A 96 -18.66 22.86 4.20
C LEU A 96 -19.05 23.71 5.41
N ASP A 97 -20.18 24.42 5.30
CA ASP A 97 -20.73 25.29 6.35
C ASP A 97 -21.26 24.49 7.54
N ASN A 98 -21.83 23.30 7.32
CA ASN A 98 -22.39 22.49 8.40
C ASN A 98 -21.25 21.79 9.18
N PRO A 99 -20.96 22.21 10.43
CA PRO A 99 -19.81 21.69 11.18
C PRO A 99 -19.98 20.21 11.54
N ASN A 100 -21.21 19.76 11.79
CA ASN A 100 -21.50 18.37 12.12
C ASN A 100 -21.26 17.44 10.92
N LEU A 101 -21.73 17.85 9.74
CA LEU A 101 -21.49 17.11 8.49
C LEU A 101 -19.99 17.06 8.15
N LYS A 102 -19.30 18.21 8.24
CA LYS A 102 -17.85 18.29 8.02
C LYS A 102 -17.07 17.37 8.97
N GLY A 103 -17.43 17.37 10.25
CA GLY A 103 -16.84 16.48 11.25
C GLY A 103 -17.14 15.00 11.01
N LEU A 104 -18.36 14.66 10.56
CA LEU A 104 -18.71 13.29 10.18
C LEU A 104 -17.89 12.82 8.98
N LEU A 105 -17.83 13.61 7.91
CA LEU A 105 -17.10 13.25 6.68
C LEU A 105 -15.60 13.12 6.92
N ARG A 106 -14.99 13.99 7.74
CA ARG A 106 -13.58 13.83 8.15
C ARG A 106 -13.33 12.51 8.86
N ARG A 107 -14.23 12.08 9.75
CA ARG A 107 -14.10 10.78 10.45
C ARG A 107 -14.28 9.60 9.50
N VAL A 108 -15.25 9.67 8.57
CA VAL A 108 -15.44 8.64 7.55
C VAL A 108 -14.19 8.50 6.68
N MET A 109 -13.63 9.62 6.22
CA MET A 109 -12.36 9.61 5.48
C MET A 109 -11.21 9.05 6.32
N GLY A 110 -11.12 9.41 7.60
CA GLY A 110 -10.11 8.87 8.51
C GLY A 110 -10.19 7.35 8.64
N LYS A 111 -11.39 6.79 8.81
CA LYS A 111 -11.58 5.31 8.79
C LYS A 111 -11.21 4.71 7.45
N ILE A 112 -11.70 5.32 6.36
CA ILE A 112 -11.40 4.83 5.01
C ILE A 112 -9.91 4.84 4.77
N PHE A 113 -9.12 5.81 5.25
CA PHE A 113 -7.70 5.95 4.93
C PHE A 113 -6.71 5.40 5.94
N ASN A 114 -7.03 5.42 7.23
CA ASN A 114 -6.12 4.96 8.29
C ASN A 114 -6.19 3.45 8.49
N ASP A 115 -7.30 2.81 8.12
CA ASP A 115 -7.42 1.35 8.14
C ASP A 115 -6.79 0.71 6.89
N LEU A 116 -6.20 1.52 5.99
CA LEU A 116 -5.58 1.08 4.75
C LEU A 116 -4.08 0.96 4.93
N GLU A 117 -3.64 -0.25 5.19
CA GLU A 117 -2.25 -0.61 5.01
C GLU A 117 -2.10 -1.25 3.63
N ILE A 118 -1.24 -0.66 2.79
CA ILE A 118 -0.82 -1.33 1.55
C ILE A 118 0.17 -2.42 1.97
N LYS A 119 -0.35 -3.62 2.20
CA LYS A 119 0.45 -4.76 2.68
C LYS A 119 1.37 -5.26 1.57
N GLY A 120 2.65 -5.42 1.90
CA GLY A 120 3.60 -6.15 1.05
C GLY A 120 3.98 -5.49 -0.28
N TRP A 121 3.44 -4.32 -0.64
CA TRP A 121 3.79 -3.70 -1.92
C TRP A 121 5.23 -3.17 -1.97
N CYS A 122 5.62 -2.36 -0.97
CA CYS A 122 6.96 -1.76 -0.91
C CYS A 122 7.95 -2.56 -0.04
N ARG A 123 7.46 -3.52 0.77
CA ARG A 123 8.26 -4.13 1.84
C ARG A 123 9.40 -5.00 1.28
N GLU A 124 9.16 -5.73 0.20
CA GLU A 124 10.19 -6.51 -0.50
C GLU A 124 11.30 -5.64 -1.12
N PHE A 125 10.93 -4.44 -1.62
CA PHE A 125 11.85 -3.53 -2.28
C PHE A 125 12.66 -2.70 -1.28
N GLU A 126 12.06 -2.28 -0.17
CA GLU A 126 12.76 -1.59 0.93
C GLU A 126 13.82 -2.48 1.59
N VAL A 127 13.50 -3.77 1.81
CA VAL A 127 14.45 -4.76 2.36
C VAL A 127 15.58 -5.03 1.36
N ARG A 128 15.26 -5.23 0.07
CA ARG A 128 16.26 -5.45 -0.99
C ARG A 128 17.18 -4.24 -1.21
N ASN A 129 16.67 -3.03 -1.03
CA ASN A 129 17.40 -1.78 -1.19
C ASN A 129 18.06 -1.28 0.12
N GLY A 130 17.98 -2.04 1.22
CA GLY A 130 18.65 -1.74 2.48
C GLY A 130 18.09 -0.53 3.26
N VAL A 131 16.82 -0.18 3.04
CA VAL A 131 16.19 1.04 3.60
C VAL A 131 15.68 0.84 5.04
N ARG A 132 15.60 -0.40 5.54
CA ARG A 132 15.31 -0.72 6.96
C ARG A 132 16.24 -1.83 7.47
N GLU A 133 16.98 -1.58 8.56
CA GLU A 133 17.53 -2.63 9.42
C GLU A 133 16.44 -3.12 10.39
N GLU A 134 16.42 -4.42 10.65
CA GLU A 134 15.46 -5.14 11.51
C GLU A 134 15.26 -4.45 12.87
N GLY A 135 14.16 -3.72 13.04
CA GLY A 135 13.92 -2.90 14.24
C GLY A 135 12.48 -2.88 14.74
N GLU A 136 11.61 -3.78 14.28
CA GLU A 136 10.20 -3.82 14.68
C GLU A 136 9.82 -5.05 15.52
N GLU A 137 10.78 -5.84 16.00
CA GLU A 137 10.48 -6.97 16.91
C GLU A 137 10.56 -6.61 18.41
N ALA A 138 11.06 -5.41 18.78
CA ALA A 138 11.26 -5.04 20.19
C ALA A 138 10.00 -4.52 20.92
N ALA A 139 8.89 -4.27 20.22
CA ALA A 139 7.70 -3.66 20.84
C ALA A 139 6.73 -4.67 21.49
N ALA A 140 6.90 -5.98 21.27
CA ALA A 140 5.97 -7.01 21.76
C ALA A 140 6.35 -7.67 23.10
N ALA A 141 7.54 -7.38 23.67
CA ALA A 141 8.09 -8.14 24.80
C ALA A 141 8.11 -7.40 26.16
N ALA A 142 7.37 -6.30 26.35
CA ALA A 142 7.34 -5.57 27.62
C ALA A 142 5.95 -5.61 28.30
N THR A 143 5.66 -6.70 29.00
CA THR A 143 4.62 -6.87 30.03
C THR A 143 5.13 -8.06 30.85
N THR A 144 5.68 -7.94 32.06
CA THR A 144 5.22 -7.28 33.30
C THR A 144 6.43 -7.27 34.26
N PRO A 145 6.68 -6.27 35.12
CA PRO A 145 7.70 -6.41 36.16
C PRO A 145 7.15 -7.23 37.34
N GLU A 146 7.75 -8.39 37.62
CA GLU A 146 7.60 -9.08 38.90
C GLU A 146 8.23 -8.24 40.01
N ARG A 147 7.47 -8.04 41.09
CA ARG A 147 7.88 -7.30 42.29
C ARG A 147 8.45 -8.29 43.30
N GLU A 148 9.76 -8.30 43.49
CA GLU A 148 10.40 -8.99 44.63
C GLU A 148 10.12 -8.22 45.94
N PRO A 149 9.87 -8.89 47.08
CA PRO A 149 9.91 -8.25 48.38
C PRO A 149 11.35 -8.21 48.92
N GLU A 150 11.82 -6.99 49.21
CA GLU A 150 13.08 -6.69 49.90
C GLU A 150 13.11 -7.35 51.30
N ALA A 151 14.21 -8.03 51.58
CA ALA A 151 14.63 -8.36 52.94
C ALA A 151 15.62 -7.28 53.41
N GLU A 152 15.30 -6.57 54.49
CA GLU A 152 16.29 -5.77 55.22
C GLU A 152 16.25 -6.10 56.71
N ALA A 153 17.45 -6.17 57.29
CA ALA A 153 17.78 -6.76 58.57
C ALA A 153 17.82 -5.72 59.72
N VAL A 154 17.41 -6.17 60.91
CA VAL A 154 18.00 -5.92 62.25
C VAL A 154 18.47 -4.50 62.63
N GLY A 155 17.88 -3.98 63.72
CA GLY A 155 18.60 -3.26 64.78
C GLY A 155 17.86 -2.06 65.38
N VAL A 156 17.24 -2.20 66.56
CA VAL A 156 17.74 -1.91 67.94
C VAL A 156 16.73 -2.49 68.93
#